data_AF-A0A8J2PHB8-F1
#
_entry.id   AF-A0A8J2PHB8-F1
#
_cell.length_a   1.000
_cell.length_b   1.000
_cell.length_c   1.000
_cell.angle_alpha   90.00
_cell.angle_beta   90.00
_cell.angle_gamma   90.00
#
_symmetry.space_group_name_H-M   'P 1'
#
loop_
_entity.id
_entity.type
_entity.pdbx_description
1 polymer ?
#
loop_
_entity_poly.entity_id
_entity_poly.type
_entity_poly.pdbx_seq_one_letter_code
_entity_poly.pdbx_strand_id
1 'polypeptide(L)'
;MGSFWFQAFSDLVYEVCLLATLWKLLQVFWDTVFKAVEQWIQNQEQGMEEEVDEDEWHDAQQILDPIEEDEGFFEEIPPVAKSAWKKVLPAKKVSPECLQYNPFRGFRVTGNEDCLYLNIYTPKVYFEGEEKKLPVIVWIHGGFYNFGSGGEYGPAYLLEKNVVLVTINYRLGVLGFLSTGDKSAPGNNGLRDQAMAIKWVADNIGSFGGDKNRITVVGFSAGGSSVHFHMLTNRTRNYFQQAISMSGTAFNPWALIPVQEVQKATRQMADIFQCPTRPSQAMVDCLRRQSSASLVARQSALFPKWPYPYVLFGPVVDAFEGNADPIIPLSPEDAYKSKAVHNITWIATMTKQEGHFALLFPTLMGRMTTLRRHWKNIAPLLLVYEKETDKVAEVTDKITDYYFKGVDPLVASLDTFSEMYTDRHFGNSLHKALQYHSKIAPTYSYVFDFMGKYNLGNLIGQRQHEWGVGHAEDTFYLFNSSSSYAGFKKSDPELKLSSIMVNVICNFVRTGKPTYTTENATTWDIWERIEDPDAMSFLQLATDIKMVPEPHQNRIKFWEGLNLTSVIPSKIRSL
;
A
#
# COMPACT_ATOMS: atom_id res chain seq x y z
N MET A 1 -21.34 -27.00 -37.27
CA MET A 1 -21.00 -28.10 -36.34
C MET A 1 -19.52 -28.15 -35.96
N GLY A 2 -18.57 -27.72 -36.81
CA GLY A 2 -17.13 -27.79 -36.48
C GLY A 2 -16.60 -26.87 -35.37
N SER A 3 -17.25 -25.74 -35.05
CA SER A 3 -16.77 -24.79 -34.02
C SER A 3 -17.05 -25.24 -32.57
N PHE A 4 -18.08 -26.06 -32.36
CA PHE A 4 -18.44 -26.57 -31.03
C PHE A 4 -17.48 -27.67 -30.56
N TRP A 5 -17.05 -28.53 -31.49
CA TRP A 5 -16.06 -29.57 -31.21
C TRP A 5 -14.66 -29.01 -30.97
N PHE A 6 -14.30 -27.88 -31.58
CA PHE A 6 -13.00 -27.24 -31.37
C PHE A 6 -12.89 -26.58 -29.98
N GLN A 7 -13.99 -25.97 -29.50
CA GLN A 7 -14.05 -25.39 -28.16
C GLN A 7 -14.02 -26.47 -27.08
N ALA A 8 -14.83 -27.53 -27.23
CA ALA A 8 -14.84 -28.65 -26.29
C ALA A 8 -13.48 -29.40 -26.24
N PHE A 9 -12.79 -29.51 -27.38
CA PHE A 9 -11.44 -30.08 -27.42
C PHE A 9 -10.40 -29.16 -26.77
N SER A 10 -10.50 -27.85 -26.96
CA SER A 10 -9.61 -26.87 -26.32
C SER A 10 -9.79 -26.84 -24.79
N ASP A 11 -11.02 -26.92 -24.31
CA ASP A 11 -11.33 -26.91 -22.87
C ASP A 11 -10.86 -28.23 -22.21
N LEU A 12 -11.04 -29.36 -22.90
CA LEU A 12 -10.51 -30.66 -22.46
C LEU A 12 -8.98 -30.68 -22.41
N VAL A 13 -8.30 -30.10 -23.41
CA VAL A 13 -6.83 -29.97 -23.41
C VAL A 13 -6.37 -29.06 -22.27
N TYR A 14 -7.10 -27.97 -21.99
CA TYR A 14 -6.78 -27.08 -20.87
C TYR A 14 -6.93 -27.77 -19.51
N GLU A 15 -8.02 -28.52 -19.28
CA GLU A 15 -8.20 -29.29 -18.04
C GLU A 15 -7.16 -30.40 -17.88
N VAL A 16 -6.81 -31.11 -18.96
CA VAL A 16 -5.75 -32.12 -18.95
C VAL A 16 -4.38 -31.50 -18.68
N CYS A 17 -4.09 -30.32 -19.23
CA CYS A 17 -2.86 -29.57 -18.92
C CYS A 17 -2.83 -29.07 -17.47
N LEU A 18 -3.97 -28.61 -16.94
CA LEU A 18 -4.08 -28.17 -15.54
C LEU A 18 -3.86 -29.34 -14.58
N LEU A 19 -4.49 -30.48 -14.86
CA LEU A 19 -4.32 -31.72 -14.09
C LEU A 19 -2.91 -32.29 -14.21
N ALA A 20 -2.27 -32.21 -15.39
CA ALA A 20 -0.88 -32.61 -15.56
C ALA A 20 0.11 -31.68 -14.84
N THR A 21 -0.22 -30.39 -14.72
CA THR A 21 0.58 -29.40 -13.97
C THR A 21 0.41 -29.60 -12.47
N LEU A 22 -0.82 -29.83 -11.99
CA LEU A 22 -1.13 -30.21 -10.61
C LEU A 22 -0.47 -31.55 -10.24
N TRP A 23 -0.47 -32.52 -11.16
CA TRP A 23 0.18 -33.81 -10.95
C TRP A 23 1.71 -33.70 -10.93
N LYS A 24 2.31 -32.83 -11.77
CA LYS A 24 3.75 -32.51 -11.69
C LYS A 24 4.12 -31.77 -10.41
N LEU A 25 3.28 -30.83 -9.95
CA LEU A 25 3.48 -30.14 -8.67
C LEU A 25 3.34 -31.11 -7.50
N LEU A 26 2.39 -32.05 -7.56
CA LEU A 26 2.25 -33.14 -6.59
C LEU A 26 3.44 -34.10 -6.65
N GLN A 27 3.96 -34.45 -7.83
CA GLN A 27 5.16 -35.28 -7.96
C GLN A 27 6.39 -34.58 -7.41
N VAL A 28 6.59 -33.28 -7.71
CA VAL A 28 7.71 -32.51 -7.15
C VAL A 28 7.57 -32.39 -5.64
N PHE A 29 6.36 -32.15 -5.13
CA PHE A 29 6.08 -32.13 -3.69
C PHE A 29 6.37 -33.49 -3.05
N TRP A 30 5.89 -34.59 -3.62
CA TRP A 30 6.11 -35.94 -3.12
C TRP A 30 7.58 -36.38 -3.23
N ASP A 31 8.29 -36.03 -4.30
CA ASP A 31 9.73 -36.33 -4.46
C ASP A 31 10.57 -35.52 -3.47
N THR A 32 10.20 -34.28 -3.17
CA THR A 32 10.85 -33.46 -2.14
C THR A 32 10.60 -34.04 -0.75
N VAL A 33 9.36 -34.45 -0.45
CA VAL A 33 8.99 -35.09 0.83
C VAL A 33 9.67 -36.45 0.96
N PHE A 34 9.71 -37.29 -0.09
CA PHE A 34 10.38 -38.59 -0.04
C PHE A 34 11.88 -38.45 0.14
N LYS A 35 12.53 -37.48 -0.52
CA LYS A 35 13.95 -37.21 -0.31
C LYS A 35 14.24 -36.71 1.10
N ALA A 36 13.38 -35.87 1.66
CA ALA A 36 13.49 -35.42 3.04
C ALA A 36 13.34 -36.60 4.02
N VAL A 37 12.41 -37.52 3.75
CA VAL A 37 12.20 -38.73 4.56
C VAL A 37 13.33 -39.74 4.41
N GLU A 38 13.85 -40.00 3.21
CA GLU A 38 15.02 -40.86 3.00
C GLU A 38 16.27 -40.28 3.69
N GLN A 39 16.46 -38.97 3.60
CA GLN A 39 17.58 -38.29 4.26
C GLN A 39 17.43 -38.31 5.78
N TRP A 40 16.21 -38.20 6.30
CA TRP A 40 15.91 -38.38 7.71
C TRP A 40 16.17 -39.82 8.18
N ILE A 41 15.78 -40.84 7.42
CA ILE A 41 16.07 -42.26 7.72
C ILE A 41 17.59 -42.53 7.71
N GLN A 42 18.32 -41.98 6.72
CA GLN A 42 19.78 -42.12 6.66
C GLN A 42 20.50 -41.42 7.82
N ASN A 43 19.99 -40.27 8.28
CA ASN A 43 20.52 -39.56 9.43
C ASN A 43 20.28 -40.32 10.75
N GLN A 44 19.15 -41.02 10.87
CA GLN A 44 18.83 -41.88 12.02
C GLN A 44 19.71 -43.15 12.08
N GLU A 45 20.03 -43.76 10.93
CA GLU A 45 20.91 -44.94 10.86
C GLU A 45 22.39 -44.62 11.14
N GLN A 46 22.81 -43.35 11.02
CA GLN A 46 24.20 -42.90 11.26
C GLN A 46 24.46 -42.34 12.66
N GLY A 47 23.46 -42.32 13.55
CA GLY A 47 23.64 -41.91 14.95
C GLY A 47 24.04 -40.44 15.14
N MET A 48 23.66 -39.56 14.20
CA MET A 48 23.82 -38.12 14.36
C MET A 48 22.54 -37.54 14.98
N GLU A 49 22.58 -37.18 16.26
CA GLU A 49 21.57 -36.32 16.87
C GLU A 49 21.75 -34.89 16.33
N GLU A 50 21.00 -34.53 15.30
CA GLU A 50 20.64 -33.14 15.04
C GLU A 50 19.28 -32.89 15.71
N GLU A 51 19.23 -31.92 16.63
CA GLU A 51 17.98 -31.34 17.13
C GLU A 51 17.15 -30.87 15.93
N VAL A 52 16.07 -31.57 15.64
CA VAL A 52 15.04 -31.07 14.74
C VAL A 52 14.36 -29.91 15.47
N ASP A 53 14.49 -28.72 14.92
CA ASP A 53 13.86 -27.50 15.41
C ASP A 53 12.33 -27.69 15.39
N GLU A 54 11.72 -27.84 16.58
CA GLU A 54 10.27 -27.98 16.73
C GLU A 54 9.50 -26.77 16.17
N ASP A 55 10.17 -25.63 15.94
CA ASP A 55 9.58 -24.43 15.33
C ASP A 55 9.30 -24.61 13.83
N GLU A 56 10.12 -25.35 13.07
CA GLU A 56 9.86 -25.60 11.63
C GLU A 56 8.68 -26.56 11.40
N TRP A 57 8.42 -27.47 12.36
CA TRP A 57 7.28 -28.39 12.29
C TRP A 57 5.96 -27.73 12.71
N HIS A 58 6.02 -26.75 13.62
CA HIS A 58 4.85 -25.94 14.00
C HIS A 58 4.41 -24.98 12.89
N ASP A 59 5.35 -24.40 12.13
CA ASP A 59 5.04 -23.55 10.97
C ASP A 59 4.35 -24.32 9.83
N ALA A 60 4.69 -25.61 9.65
CA ALA A 60 4.01 -26.49 8.70
C ALA A 60 2.58 -26.87 9.15
N GLN A 61 2.34 -26.97 10.47
CA GLN A 61 0.99 -27.23 11.01
C GLN A 61 0.07 -26.00 10.96
N GLN A 62 0.59 -24.78 11.13
CA GLN A 62 -0.22 -23.55 10.93
C GLN A 62 -0.76 -23.39 9.51
N ILE A 63 -0.13 -24.01 8.51
CA ILE A 63 -0.62 -24.03 7.12
C ILE A 63 -1.84 -24.97 6.96
N LEU A 64 -2.04 -25.91 7.89
CA LEU A 64 -3.04 -26.98 7.81
C LEU A 64 -4.14 -26.88 8.87
N ASP A 65 -4.00 -26.03 9.88
CA ASP A 65 -5.08 -25.81 10.85
C ASP A 65 -6.28 -25.14 10.17
N PRO A 66 -7.50 -25.69 10.32
CA PRO A 66 -8.70 -24.97 9.96
C PRO A 66 -8.74 -23.69 10.78
N ILE A 67 -9.00 -22.56 10.10
CA ILE A 67 -9.28 -21.25 10.70
C ILE A 67 -10.12 -21.49 11.95
N GLU A 68 -9.58 -21.24 13.14
CA GLU A 68 -10.41 -21.13 14.34
C GLU A 68 -11.48 -20.10 13.99
N GLU A 69 -12.75 -20.53 13.98
CA GLU A 69 -13.89 -19.65 13.76
C GLU A 69 -13.82 -18.58 14.85
N ASP A 70 -13.22 -17.45 14.52
CA ASP A 70 -13.31 -16.24 15.31
C ASP A 70 -14.79 -15.87 15.33
N GLU A 71 -15.46 -16.20 16.44
CA GLU A 71 -16.84 -15.81 16.75
C GLU A 71 -16.97 -14.29 16.96
N GLY A 72 -15.91 -13.52 16.65
CA GLY A 72 -15.90 -12.07 16.59
C GLY A 72 -17.00 -11.50 15.69
N PHE A 73 -17.90 -10.75 16.32
CA PHE A 73 -18.87 -9.91 15.62
C PHE A 73 -18.17 -8.64 15.13
N PHE A 74 -18.43 -8.23 13.88
CA PHE A 74 -17.86 -7.03 13.30
C PHE A 74 -18.15 -5.79 14.17
N GLU A 75 -17.11 -5.19 14.74
CA GLU A 75 -17.19 -3.95 15.52
C GLU A 75 -16.86 -2.72 14.65
N GLU A 76 -17.88 -2.20 13.96
CA GLU A 76 -17.80 -0.88 13.29
C GLU A 76 -17.85 0.23 14.34
N ILE A 77 -16.80 0.37 15.15
CA ILE A 77 -16.63 1.50 16.07
C ILE A 77 -15.23 2.10 15.92
N PRO A 78 -15.08 3.41 16.21
CA PRO A 78 -13.77 4.01 16.37
C PRO A 78 -12.92 3.19 17.36
N PRO A 79 -11.60 3.07 17.13
CA PRO A 79 -10.75 2.33 18.04
C PRO A 79 -10.80 2.96 19.44
N VAL A 80 -10.70 2.11 20.45
CA VAL A 80 -10.66 2.50 21.87
C VAL A 80 -9.35 1.99 22.48
N ALA A 81 -8.73 2.78 23.35
CA ALA A 81 -7.53 2.35 24.05
C ALA A 81 -7.83 1.09 24.89
N LYS A 82 -6.99 0.05 24.77
CA LYS A 82 -7.12 -1.14 25.63
C LYS A 82 -6.94 -0.75 27.10
N SER A 83 -7.68 -1.44 27.97
CA SER A 83 -7.53 -1.29 29.42
C SER A 83 -6.15 -1.73 29.87
N ALA A 84 -5.61 -1.07 30.90
CA ALA A 84 -4.32 -1.44 31.48
C ALA A 84 -4.35 -2.89 32.01
N TRP A 85 -3.33 -3.67 31.68
CA TRP A 85 -3.16 -5.04 32.15
C TRP A 85 -2.15 -5.12 33.29
N LYS A 86 -2.30 -6.10 34.18
CA LYS A 86 -1.42 -6.27 35.36
C LYS A 86 -0.22 -7.19 35.12
N LYS A 87 -0.31 -8.11 34.16
CA LYS A 87 0.72 -9.12 33.87
C LYS A 87 1.53 -8.68 32.65
N VAL A 88 2.84 -8.94 32.66
CA VAL A 88 3.69 -8.71 31.49
C VAL A 88 3.17 -9.53 30.30
N LEU A 89 2.88 -8.86 29.19
CA LEU A 89 2.48 -9.51 27.93
C LEU A 89 3.73 -9.87 27.12
N PRO A 90 3.92 -11.14 26.72
CA PRO A 90 5.01 -11.51 25.84
C PRO A 90 4.88 -10.83 24.47
N ALA A 91 5.91 -10.09 24.05
CA ALA A 91 5.99 -9.42 22.74
C ALA A 91 7.20 -9.92 21.94
N LYS A 92 7.33 -11.25 21.82
CA LYS A 92 8.46 -11.91 21.14
C LYS A 92 8.14 -12.36 19.71
N LYS A 93 6.85 -12.48 19.37
CA LYS A 93 6.37 -12.88 18.04
C LYS A 93 5.84 -11.66 17.29
N VAL A 94 5.88 -11.73 15.96
CA VAL A 94 5.27 -10.71 15.11
C VAL A 94 3.77 -10.65 15.38
N SER A 95 3.21 -9.45 15.42
CA SER A 95 1.78 -9.22 15.66
C SER A 95 0.89 -9.89 14.60
N PRO A 96 -0.29 -10.42 14.96
CA PRO A 96 -1.29 -10.88 13.99
C PRO A 96 -1.65 -9.78 12.98
N GLU A 97 -1.79 -10.15 11.71
CA GLU A 97 -2.23 -9.23 10.67
C GLU A 97 -3.75 -9.00 10.72
N CYS A 98 -4.20 -7.83 10.26
CA CYS A 98 -5.62 -7.54 10.18
C CYS A 98 -6.33 -8.41 9.15
N LEU A 99 -7.55 -8.82 9.47
CA LEU A 99 -8.37 -9.65 8.59
C LEU A 99 -8.54 -9.00 7.21
N GLN A 100 -8.12 -9.71 6.17
CA GLN A 100 -7.92 -9.16 4.84
C GLN A 100 -8.11 -10.20 3.74
N TYR A 101 -8.43 -9.76 2.53
CA TYR A 101 -8.37 -10.58 1.33
C TYR A 101 -7.08 -10.24 0.58
N ASN A 102 -6.10 -11.15 0.59
CA ASN A 102 -4.76 -10.86 0.09
C ASN A 102 -4.50 -11.56 -1.27
N PRO A 103 -4.33 -10.80 -2.36
CA PRO A 103 -4.07 -11.39 -3.68
C PRO A 103 -2.68 -12.04 -3.79
N PHE A 104 -1.73 -11.64 -2.95
CA PHE A 104 -0.38 -12.21 -2.91
C PHE A 104 -0.28 -13.45 -2.02
N ARG A 105 -1.31 -13.75 -1.22
CA ARG A 105 -1.42 -15.01 -0.45
C ARG A 105 -2.45 -15.95 -1.05
N GLY A 106 -2.37 -16.12 -2.37
CA GLY A 106 -3.21 -17.07 -3.10
C GLY A 106 -4.69 -16.68 -3.14
N PHE A 107 -5.01 -15.39 -3.08
CA PHE A 107 -6.39 -14.89 -3.13
C PHE A 107 -7.27 -15.43 -1.98
N ARG A 108 -6.71 -15.47 -0.76
CA ARG A 108 -7.37 -16.01 0.42
C ARG A 108 -7.68 -14.92 1.44
N VAL A 109 -8.65 -15.23 2.31
CA VAL A 109 -8.87 -14.46 3.54
C VAL A 109 -7.84 -14.92 4.57
N THR A 110 -7.10 -13.98 5.14
CA THR A 110 -6.08 -14.22 6.18
C THR A 110 -6.16 -13.14 7.25
N GLY A 111 -5.56 -13.38 8.42
CA GLY A 111 -5.53 -12.43 9.54
C GLY A 111 -6.65 -12.61 10.55
N ASN A 112 -6.76 -11.64 11.47
CA ASN A 112 -7.70 -11.66 12.61
C ASN A 112 -8.29 -10.24 12.85
N GLU A 113 -9.40 -10.11 13.57
CA GLU A 113 -9.95 -8.80 13.97
C GLU A 113 -9.20 -8.15 15.14
N ASP A 114 -8.72 -8.94 16.11
CA ASP A 114 -7.73 -8.49 17.09
C ASP A 114 -6.37 -8.36 16.42
N CYS A 115 -6.20 -7.25 15.70
CA CYS A 115 -5.02 -6.99 14.89
C CYS A 115 -4.39 -5.61 15.11
N LEU A 116 -5.01 -4.76 15.95
CA LEU A 116 -4.55 -3.39 16.24
C LEU A 116 -3.32 -3.38 17.15
N TYR A 117 -2.22 -3.86 16.58
CA TYR A 117 -0.91 -3.97 17.18
C TYR A 117 0.10 -3.10 16.43
N LEU A 118 1.23 -2.85 17.08
CA LEU A 118 2.41 -2.24 16.49
C LEU A 118 3.66 -3.00 16.92
N ASN A 119 4.71 -2.95 16.11
CA ASN A 119 6.01 -3.53 16.41
C ASN A 119 7.02 -2.41 16.61
N ILE A 120 7.93 -2.56 17.56
CA ILE A 120 8.99 -1.58 17.86
C ILE A 120 10.33 -2.25 17.72
N TYR A 121 11.18 -1.68 16.87
CA TYR A 121 12.54 -2.12 16.64
C TYR A 121 13.50 -0.98 17.00
N THR A 122 14.45 -1.26 17.88
CA THR A 122 15.43 -0.29 18.36
C THR A 122 16.80 -0.94 18.45
N PRO A 123 17.88 -0.29 17.98
CA PRO A 123 19.23 -0.85 18.09
C PRO A 123 19.73 -0.86 19.54
N LYS A 124 19.17 0.01 20.39
CA LYS A 124 19.49 0.08 21.82
C LYS A 124 18.32 0.70 22.59
N VAL A 125 17.90 0.04 23.67
CA VAL A 125 16.98 0.63 24.64
C VAL A 125 17.78 1.54 25.57
N TYR A 126 17.46 2.83 25.58
CA TYR A 126 18.01 3.82 26.52
C TYR A 126 16.95 4.08 27.60
N PHE A 127 17.32 3.95 28.88
CA PHE A 127 16.37 4.13 29.99
C PHE A 127 16.22 5.61 30.37
N GLU A 128 15.19 5.92 31.16
CA GLU A 128 14.92 7.27 31.66
C GLU A 128 16.16 7.87 32.36
N GLY A 129 16.60 9.04 31.87
CA GLY A 129 17.81 9.73 32.35
C GLY A 129 19.02 9.66 31.41
N GLU A 130 18.99 8.81 30.39
CA GLU A 130 20.04 8.77 29.36
C GLU A 130 19.83 9.87 28.28
N GLU A 131 20.88 10.64 27.98
CA GLU A 131 20.80 11.84 27.12
C GLU A 131 20.53 11.56 25.63
N LYS A 132 20.73 10.33 25.13
CA LYS A 132 20.70 10.04 23.70
C LYS A 132 19.45 9.29 23.26
N LYS A 133 18.33 10.00 23.16
CA LYS A 133 17.13 9.49 22.47
C LYS A 133 17.31 9.50 20.95
N LEU A 134 16.77 8.50 20.27
CA LEU A 134 16.89 8.31 18.83
C LEU A 134 15.68 8.86 18.08
N PRO A 135 15.84 9.39 16.85
CA PRO A 135 14.70 9.77 16.03
C PRO A 135 13.88 8.54 15.65
N VAL A 136 12.58 8.72 15.45
CA VAL A 136 11.58 7.65 15.33
C VAL A 136 10.94 7.68 13.95
N ILE A 137 10.90 6.53 13.29
CA ILE A 137 10.14 6.29 12.06
C ILE A 137 8.88 5.53 12.42
N VAL A 138 7.71 6.07 12.10
CA VAL A 138 6.43 5.35 12.18
C VAL A 138 6.02 4.96 10.76
N TRP A 139 6.09 3.68 10.45
CA TRP A 139 5.80 3.11 9.14
C TRP A 139 4.34 2.67 9.01
N ILE A 140 3.65 3.20 8.00
CA ILE A 140 2.30 2.81 7.60
C ILE A 140 2.38 2.03 6.29
N HIS A 141 1.95 0.76 6.33
CA HIS A 141 2.00 -0.13 5.17
C HIS A 141 0.97 0.23 4.08
N GLY A 142 1.28 -0.18 2.86
CA GLY A 142 0.41 -0.05 1.69
C GLY A 142 -0.64 -1.17 1.57
N GLY A 143 -1.08 -1.43 0.34
CA GLY A 143 -1.99 -2.55 0.02
C GLY A 143 -3.44 -2.13 -0.28
N PHE A 144 -3.63 -0.99 -0.96
CA PHE A 144 -4.94 -0.49 -1.41
C PHE A 144 -5.99 -0.33 -0.30
N TYR A 145 -5.56 -0.15 0.96
CA TYR A 145 -6.45 -0.21 2.12
C TYR A 145 -7.16 -1.55 2.31
N ASN A 146 -6.79 -2.61 1.60
CA ASN A 146 -7.48 -3.92 1.56
C ASN A 146 -6.63 -5.07 2.10
N PHE A 147 -5.30 -4.96 2.04
CA PHE A 147 -4.35 -5.97 2.52
C PHE A 147 -3.06 -5.29 3.00
N GLY A 148 -2.14 -6.09 3.57
CA GLY A 148 -0.85 -5.67 4.10
C GLY A 148 -0.77 -5.81 5.62
N SER A 149 0.45 -5.72 6.16
CA SER A 149 0.68 -5.80 7.60
C SER A 149 1.96 -5.06 8.01
N GLY A 150 1.97 -4.49 9.21
CA GLY A 150 3.17 -3.93 9.82
C GLY A 150 4.27 -4.99 10.07
N GLY A 151 3.90 -6.27 10.11
CA GLY A 151 4.84 -7.39 10.24
C GLY A 151 5.62 -7.72 8.96
N GLU A 152 5.29 -7.11 7.82
CA GLU A 152 5.91 -7.41 6.52
C GLU A 152 7.23 -6.67 6.28
N TYR A 153 7.78 -5.94 7.26
CA TYR A 153 8.91 -5.03 7.04
C TYR A 153 10.06 -5.28 8.01
N GLY A 154 11.15 -5.85 7.50
CA GLY A 154 12.36 -6.15 8.26
C GLY A 154 13.18 -4.90 8.62
N PRO A 155 13.65 -4.74 9.87
CA PRO A 155 14.17 -3.47 10.35
C PRO A 155 15.67 -3.23 10.09
N ALA A 156 16.43 -4.25 9.70
CA ALA A 156 17.88 -4.29 9.89
C ALA A 156 18.63 -3.14 9.20
N TYR A 157 18.30 -2.81 7.96
CA TYR A 157 18.95 -1.71 7.23
C TYR A 157 18.75 -0.36 7.94
N LEU A 158 17.55 -0.09 8.47
CA LEU A 158 17.26 1.16 9.18
C LEU A 158 17.97 1.21 10.55
N LEU A 159 18.01 0.09 11.28
CA LEU A 159 18.64 0.05 12.61
C LEU A 159 20.15 0.35 12.58
N GLU A 160 20.83 0.09 11.46
CA GLU A 160 22.23 0.50 11.25
C GLU A 160 22.44 2.02 11.33
N LYS A 161 21.38 2.83 11.20
CA LYS A 161 21.44 4.30 11.22
C LYS A 161 20.99 4.92 12.53
N ASN A 162 20.94 4.17 13.64
CA ASN A 162 20.56 4.68 14.97
C ASN A 162 19.21 5.43 14.94
N VAL A 163 18.17 4.72 14.51
CA VAL A 163 16.77 5.18 14.54
C VAL A 163 15.91 4.13 15.24
N VAL A 164 14.76 4.53 15.77
CA VAL A 164 13.72 3.58 16.21
C VAL A 164 12.72 3.43 15.06
N LEU A 165 12.43 2.19 14.68
CA LEU A 165 11.37 1.88 13.72
C LEU A 165 10.15 1.37 14.47
N VAL A 166 8.99 1.95 14.19
CA VAL A 166 7.69 1.46 14.61
C VAL A 166 6.90 1.09 13.37
N THR A 167 6.43 -0.15 13.24
CA THR A 167 5.49 -0.55 12.18
C THR A 167 4.11 -0.78 12.78
N ILE A 168 3.05 -0.36 12.10
CA ILE A 168 1.68 -0.42 12.66
C ILE A 168 0.77 -1.26 11.77
N ASN A 169 -0.21 -1.92 12.39
CA ASN A 169 -1.39 -2.43 11.71
C ASN A 169 -2.55 -1.42 11.80
N TYR A 170 -3.49 -1.51 10.86
CA TYR A 170 -4.76 -0.79 10.88
C TYR A 170 -5.83 -1.63 10.17
N ARG A 171 -7.12 -1.44 10.50
CA ARG A 171 -8.20 -2.21 9.85
C ARG A 171 -8.28 -1.92 8.35
N LEU A 172 -8.64 -2.95 7.59
CA LEU A 172 -8.61 -2.97 6.12
C LEU A 172 -9.99 -3.28 5.52
N GLY A 173 -10.14 -2.99 4.24
CA GLY A 173 -11.30 -3.29 3.42
C GLY A 173 -12.61 -2.81 4.05
N VAL A 174 -13.64 -3.66 3.94
CA VAL A 174 -14.94 -3.41 4.55
C VAL A 174 -14.87 -3.15 6.07
N LEU A 175 -13.93 -3.78 6.78
CA LEU A 175 -13.83 -3.64 8.24
C LEU A 175 -13.26 -2.27 8.66
N GLY A 176 -12.36 -1.71 7.85
CA GLY A 176 -11.72 -0.42 8.13
C GLY A 176 -12.44 0.79 7.52
N PHE A 177 -13.20 0.59 6.45
CA PHE A 177 -13.62 1.70 5.59
C PHE A 177 -15.08 1.65 5.12
N LEU A 178 -15.90 0.75 5.66
CA LEU A 178 -17.35 0.80 5.45
C LEU A 178 -17.91 2.16 5.89
N SER A 179 -18.71 2.78 5.02
CA SER A 179 -19.42 4.03 5.34
C SER A 179 -20.87 3.97 4.86
N THR A 180 -21.74 4.57 5.66
CA THR A 180 -23.13 4.89 5.32
C THR A 180 -23.32 6.38 5.00
N GLY A 181 -22.25 7.18 5.10
CA GLY A 181 -22.29 8.64 4.92
C GLY A 181 -23.15 9.39 5.94
N ASP A 182 -23.47 8.73 7.06
CA ASP A 182 -24.15 9.30 8.21
C ASP A 182 -23.56 8.70 9.50
N LYS A 183 -24.15 9.05 10.65
CA LYS A 183 -23.65 8.67 11.97
C LYS A 183 -23.67 7.17 12.26
N SER A 184 -24.41 6.36 11.49
CA SER A 184 -24.53 4.92 11.75
C SER A 184 -23.23 4.17 11.44
N ALA A 185 -22.50 4.63 10.41
CA ALA A 185 -21.14 4.22 10.08
C ALA A 185 -20.46 5.36 9.30
N PRO A 186 -19.74 6.27 9.96
CA PRO A 186 -19.10 7.42 9.30
C PRO A 186 -18.01 7.01 8.32
N GLY A 187 -17.36 5.86 8.56
CA GLY A 187 -16.20 5.38 7.82
C GLY A 187 -14.86 5.83 8.40
N ASN A 188 -13.79 5.55 7.66
CA ASN A 188 -12.40 5.89 8.00
C ASN A 188 -11.86 5.28 9.32
N ASN A 189 -12.42 4.16 9.78
CA ASN A 189 -11.94 3.48 10.99
C ASN A 189 -10.47 3.07 10.86
N GLY A 190 -10.02 2.62 9.68
CA GLY A 190 -8.60 2.34 9.43
C GLY A 190 -7.69 3.56 9.61
N LEU A 191 -8.12 4.76 9.22
CA LEU A 191 -7.36 6.00 9.50
C LEU A 191 -7.40 6.38 10.98
N ARG A 192 -8.53 6.11 11.67
CA ARG A 192 -8.65 6.35 13.11
C ARG A 192 -7.71 5.42 13.90
N ASP A 193 -7.54 4.18 13.44
CA ASP A 193 -6.60 3.22 14.00
C ASP A 193 -5.16 3.75 13.88
N GLN A 194 -4.78 4.23 12.69
CA GLN A 194 -3.48 4.85 12.47
C GLN A 194 -3.26 6.09 13.34
N ALA A 195 -4.27 6.96 13.48
CA ALA A 195 -4.18 8.14 14.35
C ALA A 195 -3.99 7.76 15.82
N MET A 196 -4.66 6.70 16.28
CA MET A 196 -4.46 6.14 17.62
C MET A 196 -3.04 5.59 17.79
N ALA A 197 -2.52 4.86 16.80
CA ALA A 197 -1.17 4.32 16.85
C ALA A 197 -0.10 5.43 16.87
N ILE A 198 -0.25 6.46 16.03
CA ILE A 198 0.66 7.63 16.01
C ILE A 198 0.66 8.34 17.37
N LYS A 199 -0.53 8.56 17.95
CA LYS A 199 -0.65 9.13 19.31
C LYS A 199 0.03 8.24 20.35
N TRP A 200 -0.22 6.93 20.30
CA TRP A 200 0.38 5.98 21.23
C TRP A 200 1.90 6.03 21.17
N VAL A 201 2.48 6.11 19.96
CA VAL A 201 3.93 6.25 19.78
C VAL A 201 4.41 7.54 20.43
N ALA A 202 3.77 8.68 20.15
CA ALA A 202 4.17 9.95 20.75
C ALA A 202 4.15 9.95 22.29
N ASP A 203 3.18 9.24 22.89
CA ASP A 203 3.04 9.12 24.34
C ASP A 203 4.05 8.13 24.96
N ASN A 204 4.44 7.06 24.26
CA ASN A 204 5.13 5.90 24.85
C ASN A 204 6.56 5.65 24.34
N ILE A 205 6.94 6.18 23.18
CA ILE A 205 8.21 5.79 22.52
C ILE A 205 9.47 6.15 23.32
N GLY A 206 9.34 7.08 24.27
CA GLY A 206 10.40 7.42 25.23
C GLY A 206 10.93 6.21 26.01
N SER A 207 10.05 5.25 26.34
CA SER A 207 10.40 4.02 27.06
C SER A 207 11.17 3.01 26.21
N PHE A 208 11.24 3.24 24.90
CA PHE A 208 11.92 2.39 23.92
C PHE A 208 13.18 3.06 23.33
N GLY A 209 13.65 4.14 23.97
CA GLY A 209 14.80 4.92 23.53
C GLY A 209 14.51 5.91 22.40
N GLY A 210 13.25 6.10 22.02
CA GLY A 210 12.85 7.04 20.98
C GLY A 210 12.60 8.47 21.51
N ASP A 211 12.80 9.44 20.64
CA ASP A 211 12.56 10.85 20.90
C ASP A 211 11.18 11.26 20.37
N LYS A 212 10.25 11.53 21.29
CA LYS A 212 8.88 11.96 20.96
C LYS A 212 8.80 13.28 20.19
N ASN A 213 9.88 14.07 20.17
CA ASN A 213 9.95 15.35 19.45
C ASN A 213 10.63 15.20 18.07
N ARG A 214 11.02 13.98 17.68
CA ARG A 214 11.60 13.67 16.37
C ARG A 214 10.95 12.40 15.80
N ILE A 215 9.64 12.47 15.62
CA ILE A 215 8.83 11.44 14.98
C ILE A 215 8.60 11.84 13.52
N THR A 216 8.97 10.94 12.61
CA THR A 216 8.68 11.01 11.18
C THR A 216 7.67 9.92 10.82
N VAL A 217 6.53 10.31 10.26
CA VAL A 217 5.56 9.33 9.74
C VAL A 217 5.90 9.03 8.28
N VAL A 218 6.12 7.76 7.97
CA VAL A 218 6.54 7.27 6.66
C VAL A 218 5.51 6.25 6.19
N GLY A 219 5.15 6.26 4.91
CA GLY A 219 4.26 5.23 4.39
C GLY A 219 4.38 5.07 2.89
N PHE A 220 3.96 3.90 2.44
CA PHE A 220 4.03 3.49 1.03
C PHE A 220 2.63 3.24 0.45
N SER A 221 2.38 3.68 -0.79
CA SER A 221 1.11 3.44 -1.49
C SER A 221 -0.09 4.00 -0.69
N ALA A 222 -1.08 3.17 -0.35
CA ALA A 222 -2.15 3.49 0.58
C ALA A 222 -1.66 4.04 1.94
N GLY A 223 -0.50 3.57 2.42
CA GLY A 223 0.19 4.13 3.57
C GLY A 223 0.78 5.51 3.30
N GLY A 224 1.29 5.77 2.09
CA GLY A 224 1.80 7.08 1.66
C GLY A 224 0.69 8.13 1.56
N SER A 225 -0.46 7.76 1.01
CA SER A 225 -1.66 8.61 1.04
C SER A 225 -2.20 8.79 2.46
N SER A 226 -2.13 7.75 3.30
CA SER A 226 -2.45 7.85 4.73
C SER A 226 -1.58 8.88 5.47
N VAL A 227 -0.26 8.88 5.23
CA VAL A 227 0.66 9.90 5.76
C VAL A 227 0.17 11.30 5.38
N HIS A 228 -0.19 11.50 4.10
CA HIS A 228 -0.70 12.78 3.66
C HIS A 228 -2.04 13.12 4.35
N PHE A 229 -2.98 12.18 4.52
CA PHE A 229 -4.20 12.42 5.31
C PHE A 229 -3.90 12.83 6.76
N HIS A 230 -2.88 12.24 7.40
CA HIS A 230 -2.43 12.64 8.75
C HIS A 230 -1.79 14.04 8.79
N MET A 231 -1.33 14.57 7.65
CA MET A 231 -0.95 15.98 7.52
C MET A 231 -2.16 16.90 7.35
N LEU A 232 -3.28 16.39 6.83
CA LEU A 232 -4.51 17.17 6.61
C LEU A 232 -5.41 17.21 7.85
N THR A 233 -5.33 16.19 8.71
CA THR A 233 -6.18 16.07 9.91
C THR A 233 -5.60 16.79 11.13
N ASN A 234 -6.48 17.33 11.98
CA ASN A 234 -6.05 17.93 13.25
C ASN A 234 -5.75 16.88 14.33
N ARG A 235 -6.22 15.63 14.16
CA ARG A 235 -6.07 14.57 15.17
C ARG A 235 -4.63 14.16 15.42
N THR A 236 -3.76 14.26 14.44
CA THR A 236 -2.36 13.82 14.50
C THR A 236 -1.35 14.96 14.46
N ARG A 237 -1.83 16.21 14.29
CA ARG A 237 -0.97 17.40 14.08
C ARG A 237 0.14 17.55 15.12
N ASN A 238 -0.12 17.19 16.38
CA ASN A 238 0.85 17.40 17.46
C ASN A 238 1.77 16.20 17.74
N TYR A 239 1.69 15.13 16.94
CA TYR A 239 2.35 13.85 17.26
C TYR A 239 3.52 13.49 16.34
N PHE A 240 3.79 14.27 15.29
CA PHE A 240 4.92 14.05 14.40
C PHE A 240 5.39 15.37 13.77
N GLN A 241 6.66 15.43 13.36
CA GLN A 241 7.32 16.68 12.93
C GLN A 241 7.69 16.66 11.44
N GLN A 242 7.72 15.48 10.83
CA GLN A 242 8.16 15.27 9.45
C GLN A 242 7.36 14.13 8.82
N ALA A 243 7.27 14.14 7.50
CA ALA A 243 6.49 13.13 6.79
C ALA A 243 7.20 12.65 5.52
N ILE A 244 6.98 11.38 5.16
CA ILE A 244 7.43 10.80 3.89
C ILE A 244 6.28 9.98 3.29
N SER A 245 5.89 10.34 2.08
CA SER A 245 4.83 9.69 1.30
C SER A 245 5.42 9.04 0.06
N MET A 246 5.67 7.73 0.13
CA MET A 246 6.21 6.96 -1.00
C MET A 246 5.09 6.47 -1.90
N SER A 247 5.11 6.86 -3.18
CA SER A 247 4.16 6.43 -4.21
C SER A 247 2.68 6.55 -3.81
N GLY A 248 2.31 7.61 -3.08
CA GLY A 248 0.92 7.78 -2.64
C GLY A 248 0.70 9.11 -1.93
N THR A 249 -0.36 9.81 -2.29
CA THR A 249 -0.76 11.11 -1.74
C THR A 249 -2.28 11.15 -1.62
N ALA A 250 -2.81 12.10 -0.84
CA ALA A 250 -4.27 12.28 -0.75
C ALA A 250 -4.92 12.71 -2.09
N PHE A 251 -4.13 13.17 -3.08
CA PHE A 251 -4.60 13.58 -4.40
C PHE A 251 -4.73 12.42 -5.40
N ASN A 252 -4.30 11.20 -5.05
CA ASN A 252 -4.42 10.05 -5.94
C ASN A 252 -5.90 9.68 -6.13
N PRO A 253 -6.38 9.37 -7.35
CA PRO A 253 -7.80 9.07 -7.60
C PRO A 253 -8.34 7.89 -6.78
N TRP A 254 -7.47 6.96 -6.40
CA TRP A 254 -7.79 5.79 -5.59
C TRP A 254 -7.70 6.04 -4.07
N ALA A 255 -7.16 7.19 -3.63
CA ALA A 255 -6.90 7.45 -2.20
C ALA A 255 -8.09 8.06 -1.46
N LEU A 256 -8.94 8.85 -2.14
CA LEU A 256 -10.14 9.45 -1.55
C LEU A 256 -11.35 9.11 -2.42
N ILE A 257 -12.24 8.29 -1.90
CA ILE A 257 -13.40 7.76 -2.62
C ILE A 257 -14.60 8.68 -2.38
N PRO A 258 -15.42 8.97 -3.42
CA PRO A 258 -16.70 9.64 -3.20
C PRO A 258 -17.57 8.81 -2.24
N VAL A 259 -18.10 9.44 -1.20
CA VAL A 259 -18.90 8.76 -0.15
C VAL A 259 -20.08 7.97 -0.73
N GLN A 260 -20.65 8.43 -1.85
CA GLN A 260 -21.76 7.77 -2.54
C GLN A 260 -21.37 6.41 -3.11
N GLU A 261 -20.11 6.24 -3.53
CA GLU A 261 -19.61 4.95 -4.03
C GLU A 261 -19.40 3.96 -2.88
N VAL A 262 -18.87 4.42 -1.75
CA VAL A 262 -18.76 3.58 -0.54
C VAL A 262 -20.14 3.21 -0.01
N GLN A 263 -21.10 4.15 0.03
CA GLN A 263 -22.51 3.86 0.39
C GLN A 263 -23.15 2.83 -0.55
N LYS A 264 -22.85 2.90 -1.85
CA LYS A 264 -23.32 1.92 -2.83
C LYS A 264 -22.73 0.55 -2.53
N ALA A 265 -21.43 0.45 -2.32
CA ALA A 265 -20.77 -0.79 -1.94
C ALA A 265 -21.32 -1.36 -0.62
N THR A 266 -21.55 -0.52 0.39
CA THR A 266 -22.16 -0.91 1.68
C THR A 266 -23.57 -1.49 1.49
N ARG A 267 -24.41 -0.88 0.63
CA ARG A 267 -25.75 -1.44 0.32
C ARG A 267 -25.67 -2.76 -0.44
N GLN A 268 -24.77 -2.88 -1.40
CA GLN A 268 -24.56 -4.15 -2.11
C GLN A 268 -24.05 -5.25 -1.17
N MET A 269 -23.22 -4.91 -0.20
CA MET A 269 -22.81 -5.83 0.86
C MET A 269 -24.01 -6.26 1.71
N ALA A 270 -24.87 -5.31 2.13
CA ALA A 270 -26.10 -5.63 2.86
C ALA A 270 -27.01 -6.57 2.05
N ASP A 271 -27.17 -6.34 0.75
CA ASP A 271 -27.96 -7.22 -0.13
C ASP A 271 -27.38 -8.65 -0.17
N ILE A 272 -26.06 -8.81 -0.26
CA ILE A 272 -25.39 -10.13 -0.24
C ILE A 272 -25.73 -10.92 1.04
N PHE A 273 -25.79 -10.23 2.18
CA PHE A 273 -26.10 -10.83 3.48
C PHE A 273 -27.59 -10.80 3.84
N GLN A 274 -28.47 -10.38 2.90
CA GLN A 274 -29.91 -10.23 3.12
C GLN A 274 -30.24 -9.30 4.31
N CYS A 275 -29.38 -8.33 4.56
CA CYS A 275 -29.58 -7.29 5.55
C CYS A 275 -30.50 -6.18 5.01
N PRO A 276 -31.23 -5.46 5.88
CA PRO A 276 -31.95 -4.26 5.48
C PRO A 276 -30.99 -3.25 4.86
N THR A 277 -31.38 -2.59 3.76
CA THR A 277 -30.57 -1.50 3.18
C THR A 277 -30.95 -0.11 3.73
N ARG A 278 -32.07 -0.04 4.47
CA ARG A 278 -32.57 1.15 5.18
C ARG A 278 -33.39 0.73 6.42
N PRO A 279 -33.42 1.57 7.48
CA PRO A 279 -32.56 2.73 7.72
C PRO A 279 -31.09 2.33 7.93
N SER A 280 -30.14 3.27 7.78
CA SER A 280 -28.69 2.99 7.86
C SER A 280 -28.29 2.24 9.13
N GLN A 281 -28.90 2.57 10.27
CA GLN A 281 -28.62 1.89 11.53
C GLN A 281 -28.97 0.39 11.48
N ALA A 282 -30.15 0.03 10.96
CA ALA A 282 -30.59 -1.36 10.86
C ALA A 282 -29.71 -2.17 9.89
N MET A 283 -29.22 -1.51 8.83
CA MET A 283 -28.25 -2.10 7.90
C MET A 283 -26.93 -2.42 8.61
N VAL A 284 -26.36 -1.44 9.30
CA VAL A 284 -25.09 -1.61 10.01
C VAL A 284 -25.23 -2.63 11.13
N ASP A 285 -26.28 -2.58 11.94
CA ASP A 285 -26.51 -3.54 13.02
C ASP A 285 -26.65 -4.98 12.51
N CYS A 286 -27.22 -5.17 11.31
CA CYS A 286 -27.30 -6.48 10.67
C CYS A 286 -25.94 -6.96 10.15
N LEU A 287 -25.16 -6.06 9.53
CA LEU A 287 -23.81 -6.36 9.06
C LEU A 287 -22.86 -6.68 10.22
N ARG A 288 -22.98 -5.99 11.37
CA ARG A 288 -22.24 -6.28 12.60
C ARG A 288 -22.48 -7.69 13.15
N ARG A 289 -23.62 -8.30 12.84
CA ARG A 289 -23.95 -9.68 13.24
C ARG A 289 -23.39 -10.75 12.28
N GLN A 290 -22.79 -10.35 11.17
CA GLN A 290 -22.18 -11.29 10.24
C GLN A 290 -20.75 -11.61 10.67
N SER A 291 -20.26 -12.80 10.30
CA SER A 291 -18.84 -13.14 10.45
C SER A 291 -17.97 -12.17 9.65
N SER A 292 -16.95 -11.62 10.30
CA SER A 292 -16.01 -10.69 9.69
C SER A 292 -15.21 -11.33 8.55
N ALA A 293 -14.86 -12.62 8.69
CA ALA A 293 -14.23 -13.38 7.61
C ALA A 293 -15.15 -13.48 6.38
N SER A 294 -16.46 -13.66 6.61
CA SER A 294 -17.45 -13.66 5.53
C SER A 294 -17.58 -12.29 4.87
N LEU A 295 -17.62 -11.20 5.65
CA LEU A 295 -17.66 -9.82 5.11
C LEU A 295 -16.45 -9.56 4.21
N VAL A 296 -15.24 -9.90 4.69
CA VAL A 296 -13.99 -9.76 3.96
C VAL A 296 -13.95 -10.65 2.72
N ALA A 297 -14.43 -11.90 2.80
CA ALA A 297 -14.50 -12.79 1.65
C ALA A 297 -15.46 -12.25 0.57
N ARG A 298 -16.65 -11.80 0.98
CA ARG A 298 -17.71 -11.34 0.07
C ARG A 298 -17.41 -9.98 -0.55
N GLN A 299 -16.51 -9.19 0.01
CA GLN A 299 -16.06 -7.93 -0.62
C GLN A 299 -15.48 -8.18 -2.01
N SER A 300 -14.84 -9.33 -2.24
CA SER A 300 -14.27 -9.68 -3.53
C SER A 300 -15.32 -9.83 -4.64
N ALA A 301 -16.55 -10.21 -4.29
CA ALA A 301 -17.67 -10.30 -5.23
C ALA A 301 -18.17 -8.92 -5.71
N LEU A 302 -17.82 -7.86 -4.99
CA LEU A 302 -18.16 -6.49 -5.35
C LEU A 302 -17.09 -5.86 -6.27
N PHE A 303 -15.92 -6.49 -6.43
CA PHE A 303 -14.92 -5.97 -7.35
C PHE A 303 -15.47 -5.92 -8.77
N PRO A 304 -15.11 -4.90 -9.56
CA PRO A 304 -15.45 -4.87 -10.98
C PRO A 304 -15.06 -6.18 -11.66
N LYS A 305 -15.80 -6.60 -12.69
CA LYS A 305 -15.52 -7.84 -13.44
C LYS A 305 -14.12 -7.89 -14.07
N TRP A 306 -13.40 -6.76 -14.08
CA TRP A 306 -12.05 -6.59 -14.62
C TRP A 306 -10.99 -6.81 -13.53
N PRO A 307 -9.88 -7.53 -13.81
CA PRO A 307 -8.92 -7.99 -12.81
C PRO A 307 -7.95 -6.89 -12.37
N TYR A 308 -8.47 -5.79 -11.85
CA TYR A 308 -7.66 -4.71 -11.29
C TYR A 308 -8.08 -4.48 -9.83
N PRO A 309 -7.15 -4.50 -8.86
CA PRO A 309 -7.48 -4.19 -7.47
C PRO A 309 -8.07 -2.78 -7.39
N TYR A 310 -9.34 -2.71 -7.01
CA TYR A 310 -10.09 -1.47 -6.90
C TYR A 310 -10.33 -1.16 -5.42
N VAL A 311 -10.14 0.08 -5.01
CA VAL A 311 -10.45 0.52 -3.64
C VAL A 311 -11.97 0.73 -3.54
N LEU A 312 -12.70 -0.31 -3.14
CA LEU A 312 -14.16 -0.24 -2.91
C LEU A 312 -14.50 0.46 -1.59
N PHE A 313 -13.85 0.01 -0.52
CA PHE A 313 -13.94 0.58 0.80
C PHE A 313 -12.60 1.27 1.06
N GLY A 314 -12.62 2.60 1.10
CA GLY A 314 -11.43 3.41 1.31
C GLY A 314 -11.78 4.73 1.98
N PRO A 315 -10.80 5.64 2.15
CA PRO A 315 -11.03 6.92 2.79
C PRO A 315 -12.11 7.74 2.10
N VAL A 316 -12.95 8.41 2.90
CA VAL A 316 -14.00 9.34 2.43
C VAL A 316 -13.90 10.66 3.19
N VAL A 317 -14.44 11.75 2.64
CA VAL A 317 -14.70 12.97 3.42
C VAL A 317 -15.83 12.65 4.40
N ASP A 318 -15.55 12.72 5.71
CA ASP A 318 -16.49 12.35 6.77
C ASP A 318 -17.10 13.55 7.51
N ALA A 319 -16.94 14.78 7.00
CA ALA A 319 -17.66 15.93 7.52
C ALA A 319 -19.13 15.94 7.05
N PHE A 320 -20.05 15.67 7.98
CA PHE A 320 -21.50 15.77 7.78
C PHE A 320 -22.19 16.20 9.09
N GLU A 321 -23.45 16.61 9.00
CA GLU A 321 -24.23 17.05 10.15
C GLU A 321 -24.33 15.94 11.21
N GLY A 322 -23.88 16.23 12.43
CA GLY A 322 -23.84 15.26 13.53
C GLY A 322 -22.55 14.43 13.63
N ASN A 323 -21.60 14.56 12.70
CA ASN A 323 -20.23 14.08 12.94
C ASN A 323 -19.41 15.17 13.64
N ALA A 324 -19.33 15.08 14.96
CA ALA A 324 -18.57 16.04 15.78
C ALA A 324 -17.04 15.89 15.63
N ASP A 325 -16.55 14.80 15.04
CA ASP A 325 -15.14 14.46 15.07
C ASP A 325 -14.65 13.75 13.78
N PRO A 326 -14.74 14.42 12.62
CA PRO A 326 -14.28 13.88 11.34
C PRO A 326 -12.76 13.74 11.30
N ILE A 327 -12.28 12.66 10.67
CA ILE A 327 -10.84 12.47 10.44
C ILE A 327 -10.37 13.11 9.13
N ILE A 328 -11.22 13.11 8.08
CA ILE A 328 -11.00 13.82 6.82
C ILE A 328 -12.15 14.82 6.66
N PRO A 329 -12.02 16.02 7.26
CA PRO A 329 -13.09 17.01 7.21
C PRO A 329 -13.23 17.70 5.84
N LEU A 330 -12.17 17.71 5.05
CA LEU A 330 -12.08 18.46 3.80
C LEU A 330 -11.42 17.62 2.71
N SER A 331 -11.72 17.93 1.46
CA SER A 331 -10.90 17.46 0.35
C SER A 331 -9.46 18.00 0.48
N PRO A 332 -8.44 17.34 -0.09
CA PRO A 332 -7.06 17.81 -0.02
C PRO A 332 -6.92 19.24 -0.56
N GLU A 333 -7.55 19.55 -1.68
CA GLU A 333 -7.56 20.90 -2.24
C GLU A 333 -8.11 21.94 -1.28
N ASP A 334 -9.25 21.66 -0.65
CA ASP A 334 -9.89 22.61 0.26
C ASP A 334 -9.08 22.74 1.55
N ALA A 335 -8.44 21.68 2.02
CA ALA A 335 -7.52 21.73 3.16
C ALA A 335 -6.32 22.66 2.87
N TYR A 336 -5.71 22.58 1.69
CA TYR A 336 -4.64 23.51 1.30
C TYR A 336 -5.14 24.94 1.11
N LYS A 337 -6.27 25.15 0.41
CA LYS A 337 -6.86 26.48 0.17
C LYS A 337 -7.24 27.18 1.48
N SER A 338 -7.74 26.42 2.46
CA SER A 338 -8.11 26.93 3.79
C SER A 338 -6.96 26.98 4.79
N LYS A 339 -5.75 26.57 4.38
CA LYS A 339 -4.55 26.48 5.24
C LYS A 339 -4.75 25.56 6.46
N ALA A 340 -5.61 24.55 6.32
CA ALA A 340 -5.84 23.53 7.33
C ALA A 340 -4.75 22.44 7.34
N VAL A 341 -3.85 22.40 6.36
CA VAL A 341 -2.75 21.41 6.31
C VAL A 341 -1.71 21.69 7.40
N HIS A 342 -1.01 20.65 7.86
CA HIS A 342 0.14 20.79 8.74
C HIS A 342 1.38 21.23 7.94
N ASN A 343 1.93 22.39 8.31
CA ASN A 343 3.12 22.97 7.70
C ASN A 343 4.40 22.29 8.23
N ILE A 344 4.70 21.07 7.78
CA ILE A 344 5.92 20.33 8.14
C ILE A 344 6.72 19.94 6.91
N THR A 345 8.00 19.66 7.12
CA THR A 345 8.88 19.18 6.06
C THR A 345 8.38 17.83 5.53
N TRP A 346 8.29 17.71 4.21
CA TRP A 346 7.71 16.54 3.55
C TRP A 346 8.57 16.03 2.39
N ILE A 347 8.70 14.71 2.28
CA ILE A 347 9.16 14.03 1.08
C ILE A 347 7.96 13.33 0.44
N ALA A 348 7.73 13.53 -0.85
CA ALA A 348 6.73 12.78 -1.62
C ALA A 348 7.35 12.24 -2.89
N THR A 349 7.10 10.98 -3.24
CA THR A 349 7.93 10.27 -4.23
C THR A 349 7.10 9.36 -5.13
N MET A 350 7.73 8.88 -6.20
CA MET A 350 7.19 7.83 -7.06
C MET A 350 8.32 6.98 -7.65
N THR A 351 7.97 5.81 -8.15
CA THR A 351 8.81 5.04 -9.06
C THR A 351 8.54 5.45 -10.51
N LYS A 352 9.46 5.14 -11.42
CA LYS A 352 9.34 5.56 -12.83
C LYS A 352 8.16 4.93 -13.57
N GLN A 353 7.81 3.68 -13.26
CA GLN A 353 6.83 2.87 -13.98
C GLN A 353 5.81 2.24 -13.03
N GLU A 354 5.25 3.02 -12.11
CA GLU A 354 4.20 2.62 -11.16
C GLU A 354 3.12 1.70 -11.78
N GLY A 355 2.72 2.01 -13.02
CA GLY A 355 1.71 1.29 -13.78
C GLY A 355 2.02 -0.17 -14.08
N HIS A 356 3.28 -0.62 -14.03
CA HIS A 356 3.60 -2.03 -14.22
C HIS A 356 2.98 -2.90 -13.13
N PHE A 357 2.86 -2.39 -11.92
CA PHE A 357 2.18 -3.09 -10.83
C PHE A 357 0.68 -3.27 -11.12
N ALA A 358 0.04 -2.28 -11.72
CA ALA A 358 -1.37 -2.39 -12.10
C ALA A 358 -1.60 -3.44 -13.19
N LEU A 359 -0.63 -3.60 -14.09
CA LEU A 359 -0.65 -4.59 -15.18
C LEU A 359 -0.28 -6.00 -14.71
N LEU A 360 0.24 -6.15 -13.49
CA LEU A 360 0.58 -7.44 -12.88
C LEU A 360 -0.66 -8.36 -12.79
N PHE A 361 -1.77 -7.83 -12.28
CA PHE A 361 -3.01 -8.58 -12.06
C PHE A 361 -3.68 -9.09 -13.34
N PRO A 362 -3.92 -8.28 -14.40
CA PRO A 362 -4.42 -8.79 -15.66
C PRO A 362 -3.42 -9.74 -16.34
N THR A 363 -2.13 -9.61 -16.09
CA THR A 363 -1.12 -10.57 -16.61
C THR A 363 -1.24 -11.92 -15.91
N LEU A 364 -1.26 -11.94 -14.58
CA LEU A 364 -1.44 -13.15 -13.76
C LEU A 364 -2.74 -13.88 -14.08
N MET A 365 -3.83 -13.15 -14.31
CA MET A 365 -5.12 -13.75 -14.64
C MET A 365 -5.29 -14.09 -16.13
N GLY A 366 -4.26 -13.94 -16.96
CA GLY A 366 -4.33 -14.24 -18.40
C GLY A 366 -5.27 -13.32 -19.18
N ARG A 367 -5.54 -12.11 -18.68
CA ARG A 367 -6.53 -11.17 -19.21
C ARG A 367 -5.92 -9.99 -19.99
N MET A 368 -4.60 -9.94 -20.18
CA MET A 368 -3.96 -8.87 -20.97
C MET A 368 -4.48 -8.79 -22.41
N THR A 369 -4.74 -9.91 -23.08
CA THR A 369 -5.32 -9.89 -24.44
C THR A 369 -6.72 -9.28 -24.44
N THR A 370 -7.51 -9.55 -23.41
CA THR A 370 -8.84 -8.97 -23.24
C THR A 370 -8.75 -7.47 -22.94
N LEU A 371 -7.75 -7.03 -22.16
CA LEU A 371 -7.47 -5.61 -21.90
C LEU A 371 -7.30 -4.86 -23.22
N ARG A 372 -6.41 -5.39 -24.05
CA ARG A 372 -6.03 -4.80 -25.33
C ARG A 372 -7.20 -4.79 -26.33
N ARG A 373 -7.91 -5.91 -26.45
CA ARG A 373 -9.04 -6.06 -27.38
C ARG A 373 -10.22 -5.15 -27.02
N HIS A 374 -10.47 -4.94 -25.73
CA HIS A 374 -11.58 -4.13 -25.23
C HIS A 374 -11.11 -2.79 -24.67
N TRP A 375 -9.97 -2.28 -25.15
CA TRP A 375 -9.32 -1.07 -24.65
C TRP A 375 -10.28 0.10 -24.49
N LYS A 376 -11.10 0.39 -25.52
CA LYS A 376 -12.04 1.52 -25.48
C LYS A 376 -13.07 1.44 -24.34
N ASN A 377 -13.43 0.24 -23.90
CA ASN A 377 -14.38 0.02 -22.80
C ASN A 377 -13.69 -0.06 -21.44
N ILE A 378 -12.42 -0.47 -21.41
CA ILE A 378 -11.66 -0.70 -20.19
C ILE A 378 -10.92 0.56 -19.75
N ALA A 379 -10.43 1.38 -20.68
CA ALA A 379 -9.67 2.59 -20.38
C ALA A 379 -10.40 3.54 -19.41
N PRO A 380 -11.72 3.83 -19.55
CA PRO A 380 -12.42 4.71 -18.61
C PRO A 380 -12.47 4.20 -17.18
N LEU A 381 -12.51 2.87 -17.01
CA LEU A 381 -12.53 2.21 -15.71
C LEU A 381 -11.11 2.13 -15.12
N LEU A 382 -10.14 1.70 -15.94
CA LEU A 382 -8.74 1.55 -15.54
C LEU A 382 -8.12 2.88 -15.11
N LEU A 383 -8.47 3.96 -15.80
CA LEU A 383 -7.94 5.30 -15.57
C LEU A 383 -8.94 6.16 -14.76
N VAL A 384 -10.05 5.57 -14.31
CA VAL A 384 -11.01 6.18 -13.37
C VAL A 384 -11.48 7.56 -13.84
N TYR A 385 -11.89 7.69 -15.10
CA TYR A 385 -12.47 8.93 -15.64
C TYR A 385 -13.90 8.75 -16.17
N GLU A 386 -14.46 7.54 -16.14
CA GLU A 386 -15.84 7.23 -16.58
C GLU A 386 -16.87 8.23 -16.03
N LYS A 387 -16.73 8.63 -14.76
CA LYS A 387 -17.65 9.53 -14.05
C LYS A 387 -17.18 10.98 -13.99
N GLU A 388 -16.03 11.29 -14.58
CA GLU A 388 -15.42 12.63 -14.54
C GLU A 388 -15.74 13.46 -15.78
N THR A 389 -16.39 12.87 -16.78
CA THR A 389 -16.71 13.50 -18.06
C THR A 389 -17.90 12.84 -18.75
N ASP A 390 -18.75 13.63 -19.40
CA ASP A 390 -19.80 13.12 -20.30
C ASP A 390 -19.25 12.71 -21.67
N LYS A 391 -17.98 13.07 -21.95
CA LYS A 391 -17.31 12.85 -23.24
C LYS A 391 -16.33 11.68 -23.19
N VAL A 392 -16.74 10.59 -22.54
CA VAL A 392 -15.88 9.43 -22.26
C VAL A 392 -15.15 8.95 -23.52
N ALA A 393 -15.85 8.77 -24.64
CA ALA A 393 -15.25 8.30 -25.89
C ALA A 393 -14.21 9.28 -26.47
N GLU A 394 -14.48 10.59 -26.45
CA GLU A 394 -13.56 11.63 -26.94
C GLU A 394 -12.26 11.64 -26.09
N VAL A 395 -12.40 11.49 -24.78
CA VAL A 395 -11.27 11.41 -23.85
C VAL A 395 -10.47 10.12 -24.08
N THR A 396 -11.14 8.98 -24.25
CA THR A 396 -10.50 7.70 -24.59
C THR A 396 -9.66 7.82 -25.86
N ASP A 397 -10.20 8.43 -26.92
CA ASP A 397 -9.51 8.58 -28.19
C ASP A 397 -8.28 9.52 -28.03
N LYS A 398 -8.43 10.65 -27.33
CA LYS A 398 -7.30 11.56 -27.02
C LYS A 398 -6.16 10.88 -26.25
N ILE A 399 -6.48 10.09 -25.22
CA ILE A 399 -5.50 9.31 -24.45
C ILE A 399 -4.84 8.26 -25.36
N THR A 400 -5.63 7.58 -26.18
CA THR A 400 -5.12 6.56 -27.09
C THR A 400 -4.14 7.17 -28.09
N ASP A 401 -4.50 8.27 -28.73
CA ASP A 401 -3.64 8.95 -29.70
C ASP A 401 -2.33 9.44 -29.07
N TYR A 402 -2.41 10.02 -27.87
CA TYR A 402 -1.24 10.58 -27.18
C TYR A 402 -0.22 9.52 -26.78
N TYR A 403 -0.67 8.42 -26.16
CA TYR A 403 0.22 7.39 -25.63
C TYR A 403 0.62 6.35 -26.68
N PHE A 404 -0.34 5.90 -27.49
CA PHE A 404 -0.07 4.82 -28.45
C PHE A 404 0.56 5.33 -29.75
N LYS A 405 0.44 6.63 -30.07
CA LYS A 405 1.08 7.26 -31.24
C LYS A 405 0.83 6.48 -32.54
N GLY A 406 -0.40 6.00 -32.73
CA GLY A 406 -0.84 5.22 -33.88
C GLY A 406 -0.57 3.71 -33.80
N VAL A 407 0.06 3.22 -32.74
CA VAL A 407 0.22 1.77 -32.49
C VAL A 407 -1.09 1.17 -32.00
N ASP A 408 -1.52 0.04 -32.57
CA ASP A 408 -2.74 -0.64 -32.13
C ASP A 408 -2.57 -1.17 -30.68
N PRO A 409 -3.53 -0.92 -29.76
CA PRO A 409 -3.50 -1.48 -28.42
C PRO A 409 -3.28 -3.00 -28.34
N LEU A 410 -3.68 -3.75 -29.37
CA LEU A 410 -3.45 -5.20 -29.49
C LEU A 410 -1.97 -5.59 -29.52
N VAL A 411 -1.10 -4.71 -30.00
CA VAL A 411 0.35 -4.99 -30.14
C VAL A 411 1.22 -4.03 -29.33
N ALA A 412 0.62 -3.07 -28.63
CA ALA A 412 1.34 -2.12 -27.79
C ALA A 412 2.07 -2.80 -26.62
N SER A 413 3.24 -2.24 -26.28
CA SER A 413 4.07 -2.69 -25.16
C SER A 413 3.38 -2.47 -23.82
N LEU A 414 3.79 -3.23 -22.80
CA LEU A 414 3.34 -3.00 -21.42
C LEU A 414 3.72 -1.60 -20.94
N ASP A 415 4.90 -1.09 -21.32
CA ASP A 415 5.33 0.27 -21.01
C ASP A 415 4.32 1.33 -21.45
N THR A 416 3.69 1.16 -22.62
CA THR A 416 2.68 2.13 -23.11
C THR A 416 1.52 2.23 -22.13
N PHE A 417 0.97 1.09 -21.68
CA PHE A 417 -0.09 1.05 -20.68
C PHE A 417 0.40 1.47 -19.29
N SER A 418 1.64 1.17 -18.95
CA SER A 418 2.26 1.54 -17.67
C SER A 418 2.43 3.04 -17.55
N GLU A 419 2.88 3.72 -18.60
CA GLU A 419 3.09 5.17 -18.61
C GLU A 419 1.79 5.93 -18.37
N MET A 420 0.73 5.62 -19.13
CA MET A 420 -0.58 6.27 -18.93
C MET A 420 -1.14 6.02 -17.52
N TYR A 421 -0.96 4.81 -17.00
CA TYR A 421 -1.43 4.46 -15.66
C TYR A 421 -0.63 5.22 -14.59
N THR A 422 0.70 5.25 -14.74
CA THR A 422 1.63 5.97 -13.87
C THR A 422 1.25 7.45 -13.80
N ASP A 423 1.01 8.08 -14.95
CA ASP A 423 0.69 9.50 -15.01
C ASP A 423 -0.67 9.80 -14.34
N ARG A 424 -1.72 9.02 -14.66
CA ARG A 424 -3.06 9.21 -14.10
C ARG A 424 -3.12 8.98 -12.61
N HIS A 425 -2.54 7.87 -12.15
CA HIS A 425 -2.75 7.39 -10.79
C HIS A 425 -1.69 7.85 -9.81
N PHE A 426 -0.54 8.35 -10.26
CA PHE A 426 0.55 8.77 -9.39
C PHE A 426 1.17 10.10 -9.82
N GLY A 427 1.69 10.21 -11.05
CA GLY A 427 2.47 11.37 -11.50
C GLY A 427 1.74 12.71 -11.36
N ASN A 428 0.52 12.81 -11.91
CA ASN A 428 -0.27 14.05 -11.82
C ASN A 428 -0.65 14.41 -10.38
N SER A 429 -0.98 13.39 -9.57
CA SER A 429 -1.37 13.59 -8.17
C SER A 429 -0.17 13.99 -7.30
N LEU A 430 1.00 13.40 -7.54
CA LEU A 430 2.26 13.77 -6.90
C LEU A 430 2.62 15.22 -7.26
N HIS A 431 2.61 15.56 -8.54
CA HIS A 431 2.86 16.92 -9.02
C HIS A 431 1.99 17.93 -8.28
N LYS A 432 0.67 17.71 -8.31
CA LYS A 432 -0.31 18.59 -7.64
C LYS A 432 -0.04 18.71 -6.14
N ALA A 433 0.23 17.59 -5.46
CA ALA A 433 0.52 17.59 -4.04
C ALA A 433 1.79 18.42 -3.70
N LEU A 434 2.86 18.23 -4.48
CA LEU A 434 4.12 18.98 -4.33
C LEU A 434 3.92 20.48 -4.63
N GLN A 435 3.12 20.83 -5.65
CA GLN A 435 2.80 22.22 -6.00
C GLN A 435 2.11 22.95 -4.84
N TYR A 436 1.21 22.27 -4.13
CA TYR A 436 0.51 22.83 -2.98
C TYR A 436 1.43 22.94 -1.76
N HIS A 437 2.16 21.87 -1.42
CA HIS A 437 2.88 21.81 -0.15
C HIS A 437 4.20 22.61 -0.14
N SER A 438 4.90 22.66 -1.27
CA SER A 438 6.16 23.43 -1.41
C SER A 438 5.98 24.93 -1.12
N LYS A 439 4.76 25.46 -1.30
CA LYS A 439 4.40 26.85 -0.99
C LYS A 439 4.31 27.15 0.51
N ILE A 440 4.20 26.13 1.36
CA ILE A 440 3.95 26.29 2.80
C ILE A 440 5.03 25.67 3.70
N ALA A 441 5.83 24.72 3.20
CA ALA A 441 6.90 24.07 3.95
C ALA A 441 7.99 23.48 3.03
N PRO A 442 9.21 23.23 3.55
CA PRO A 442 10.27 22.57 2.78
C PRO A 442 9.80 21.21 2.27
N THR A 443 9.91 21.02 0.96
CA THR A 443 9.36 19.83 0.28
C THR A 443 10.40 19.28 -0.68
N TYR A 444 10.50 17.95 -0.75
CA TYR A 444 11.48 17.23 -1.56
C TYR A 444 10.78 16.10 -2.33
N SER A 445 11.33 15.71 -3.47
CA SER A 445 10.83 14.59 -4.26
C SER A 445 11.97 13.80 -4.90
N TYR A 446 11.77 12.48 -5.02
CA TYR A 446 12.61 11.63 -5.85
C TYR A 446 11.75 10.87 -6.86
N VAL A 447 12.39 10.48 -7.96
CA VAL A 447 11.92 9.41 -8.85
C VAL A 447 12.87 8.22 -8.74
N PHE A 448 12.32 7.06 -8.38
CA PHE A 448 13.09 5.83 -8.33
C PHE A 448 13.14 5.21 -9.73
N ASP A 449 14.35 5.06 -10.27
CA ASP A 449 14.64 4.63 -11.64
C ASP A 449 15.83 3.65 -11.64
N PHE A 450 15.83 2.73 -10.67
CA PHE A 450 16.80 1.65 -10.61
C PHE A 450 16.10 0.31 -10.85
N MET A 451 16.53 -0.39 -11.89
CA MET A 451 16.02 -1.73 -12.20
C MET A 451 16.89 -2.77 -11.49
N GLY A 452 16.43 -3.24 -10.35
CA GLY A 452 17.10 -4.29 -9.58
C GLY A 452 16.92 -5.68 -10.19
N LYS A 453 17.87 -6.56 -9.88
CA LYS A 453 17.79 -8.01 -10.07
C LYS A 453 16.59 -8.59 -9.32
N TYR A 454 16.27 -8.04 -8.16
CA TYR A 454 15.09 -8.39 -7.36
C TYR A 454 14.00 -7.35 -7.64
N ASN A 455 12.86 -7.80 -8.16
CA ASN A 455 11.68 -6.98 -8.38
C ASN A 455 10.40 -7.83 -8.25
N LEU A 456 9.24 -7.19 -8.09
CA LEU A 456 7.95 -7.87 -7.95
C LEU A 456 7.59 -8.74 -9.16
N GLY A 457 8.00 -8.34 -10.36
CA GLY A 457 7.80 -9.10 -11.60
C GLY A 457 8.47 -10.47 -11.56
N ASN A 458 9.68 -10.58 -11.00
CA ASN A 458 10.39 -11.86 -10.86
C ASN A 458 9.67 -12.82 -9.94
N LEU A 459 9.14 -12.32 -8.82
CA LEU A 459 8.53 -13.14 -7.78
C LEU A 459 7.33 -13.92 -8.28
N ILE A 460 6.74 -13.45 -9.39
CA ILE A 460 5.59 -14.08 -10.04
C ILE A 460 5.91 -14.67 -11.43
N GLY A 461 7.20 -14.76 -11.79
CA GLY A 461 7.64 -15.43 -13.01
C GLY A 461 7.54 -14.64 -14.32
N GLN A 462 7.44 -13.30 -14.29
CA GLN A 462 7.53 -12.49 -15.52
C GLN A 462 8.96 -12.49 -16.09
N ARG A 463 9.12 -12.22 -17.39
CA ARG A 463 10.44 -12.19 -18.05
C ARG A 463 11.17 -10.87 -17.79
N GLN A 464 12.51 -10.93 -17.76
CA GLN A 464 13.37 -9.78 -17.43
C GLN A 464 13.10 -8.48 -18.20
N HIS A 465 12.81 -8.58 -19.48
CA HIS A 465 12.56 -7.42 -20.34
C HIS A 465 11.12 -6.87 -20.22
N GLU A 466 10.23 -7.60 -19.55
CA GLU A 466 8.87 -7.16 -19.23
C GLU A 466 8.83 -6.48 -17.85
N TRP A 467 9.95 -6.49 -17.12
CA TRP A 467 10.10 -5.78 -15.87
C TRP A 467 10.33 -4.30 -16.14
N GLY A 468 9.75 -3.47 -15.29
CA GLY A 468 10.17 -2.09 -15.15
C GLY A 468 10.32 -1.74 -13.69
N VAL A 469 10.57 -0.46 -13.44
CA VAL A 469 10.70 0.07 -12.08
C VAL A 469 9.30 0.37 -11.56
N GLY A 470 8.60 -0.71 -11.19
CA GLY A 470 7.20 -0.75 -10.78
C GLY A 470 6.91 -0.13 -9.42
N HIS A 471 5.63 -0.13 -9.05
CA HIS A 471 5.20 0.25 -7.70
C HIS A 471 5.82 -0.67 -6.64
N ALA A 472 6.19 -0.11 -5.49
CA ALA A 472 6.85 -0.79 -4.36
C ALA A 472 8.34 -1.12 -4.52
N GLU A 473 8.93 -0.98 -5.71
CA GLU A 473 10.32 -1.40 -5.95
C GLU A 473 11.32 -0.68 -5.04
N ASP A 474 11.08 0.59 -4.72
CA ASP A 474 11.93 1.39 -3.84
C ASP A 474 11.85 0.97 -2.36
N THR A 475 10.79 0.25 -1.96
CA THR A 475 10.66 -0.27 -0.58
C THR A 475 11.68 -1.36 -0.26
N PHE A 476 12.13 -2.14 -1.25
CA PHE A 476 13.18 -3.14 -1.10
C PHE A 476 14.53 -2.54 -0.70
N TYR A 477 14.72 -1.24 -0.93
CA TYR A 477 15.95 -0.52 -0.65
C TYR A 477 15.95 0.13 0.74
N LEU A 478 14.80 0.15 1.43
CA LEU A 478 14.68 0.60 2.82
C LEU A 478 14.66 -0.53 3.84
N PHE A 479 14.11 -1.70 3.48
CA PHE A 479 13.94 -2.82 4.40
C PHE A 479 14.79 -4.02 3.97
N ASN A 480 15.38 -4.71 4.95
CA ASN A 480 16.26 -5.86 4.68
C ASN A 480 15.50 -7.14 4.36
N SER A 481 14.20 -7.14 4.57
CA SER A 481 13.30 -8.21 4.15
C SER A 481 11.87 -7.68 4.12
N SER A 482 11.04 -8.36 3.33
CA SER A 482 9.60 -8.25 3.39
C SER A 482 8.94 -9.60 3.12
N SER A 483 7.61 -9.67 3.18
CA SER A 483 6.84 -10.84 2.74
C SER A 483 7.13 -11.25 1.29
N SER A 484 7.73 -10.34 0.50
CA SER A 484 8.04 -10.55 -0.92
C SER A 484 9.53 -10.76 -1.19
N TYR A 485 10.43 -10.51 -0.22
CA TYR A 485 11.86 -10.40 -0.51
C TYR A 485 12.74 -10.65 0.72
N ALA A 486 13.87 -11.33 0.54
CA ALA A 486 14.73 -11.81 1.63
C ALA A 486 16.01 -10.97 1.87
N GLY A 487 16.14 -9.78 1.27
CA GLY A 487 17.34 -8.94 1.43
C GLY A 487 18.38 -9.10 0.33
N PHE A 488 19.26 -8.10 0.20
CA PHE A 488 20.35 -8.05 -0.77
C PHE A 488 21.56 -8.73 -0.17
N LYS A 489 22.30 -9.47 -1.01
CA LYS A 489 23.62 -10.00 -0.67
C LYS A 489 24.63 -8.86 -0.71
N LYS A 490 25.74 -9.01 0.01
CA LYS A 490 26.85 -8.05 -0.01
C LYS A 490 27.44 -7.79 -1.40
N SER A 491 27.31 -8.75 -2.31
CA SER A 491 27.77 -8.67 -3.70
C SER A 491 26.80 -7.97 -4.64
N ASP A 492 25.55 -7.73 -4.21
CA ASP A 492 24.50 -7.19 -5.07
C ASP A 492 24.70 -5.66 -5.24
N PRO A 493 24.70 -5.13 -6.48
CA PRO A 493 24.84 -3.68 -6.73
C PRO A 493 23.74 -2.85 -6.05
N GLU A 494 22.57 -3.45 -5.84
CA GLU A 494 21.43 -2.89 -5.13
C GLU A 494 21.79 -2.44 -3.71
N LEU A 495 22.67 -3.17 -3.02
CA LEU A 495 23.03 -2.85 -1.63
C LEU A 495 23.73 -1.49 -1.52
N LYS A 496 24.48 -1.09 -2.55
CA LYS A 496 25.10 0.24 -2.61
C LYS A 496 24.03 1.33 -2.68
N LEU A 497 23.03 1.16 -3.53
CA LEU A 497 21.93 2.12 -3.64
C LEU A 497 21.08 2.14 -2.37
N SER A 498 20.77 0.97 -1.80
CA SER A 498 20.05 0.84 -0.53
C SER A 498 20.79 1.57 0.60
N SER A 499 22.11 1.40 0.69
CA SER A 499 22.93 2.10 1.68
C SER A 499 22.84 3.63 1.56
N ILE A 500 22.80 4.16 0.33
CA ILE A 500 22.64 5.60 0.08
C ILE A 500 21.23 6.05 0.44
N MET A 501 20.20 5.32 0.00
CA MET A 501 18.79 5.66 0.27
C MET A 501 18.50 5.67 1.78
N VAL A 502 18.92 4.63 2.50
CA VAL A 502 18.80 4.52 3.96
C VAL A 502 19.57 5.65 4.66
N ASN A 503 20.77 6.01 4.19
CA ASN A 503 21.53 7.13 4.75
C ASN A 503 20.76 8.45 4.65
N VAL A 504 20.26 8.74 3.45
CA VAL A 504 19.56 9.99 3.14
C VAL A 504 18.22 10.10 3.88
N ILE A 505 17.43 9.02 3.89
CA ILE A 505 16.16 8.98 4.61
C ILE A 505 16.37 9.11 6.12
N CYS A 506 17.37 8.41 6.70
CA CYS A 506 17.66 8.54 8.12
C CYS A 506 18.24 9.92 8.49
N ASN A 507 18.97 10.58 7.59
CA ASN A 507 19.41 11.97 7.80
C ASN A 507 18.24 12.95 7.76
N PHE A 508 17.27 12.72 6.87
CA PHE A 508 16.01 13.46 6.86
C PHE A 508 15.27 13.30 8.18
N VAL A 509 15.06 12.06 8.63
CA VAL A 509 14.40 11.74 9.91
C VAL A 509 15.10 12.40 11.10
N ARG A 510 16.43 12.54 11.04
CA ARG A 510 17.23 13.15 12.11
C ARG A 510 17.19 14.69 12.09
N THR A 511 17.19 15.31 10.91
CA THR A 511 17.53 16.74 10.75
C THR A 511 16.50 17.56 10.00
N GLY A 512 15.57 16.92 9.29
CA GLY A 512 14.64 17.54 8.35
C GLY A 512 15.25 17.89 7.01
N LYS A 513 16.50 17.48 6.76
CA LYS A 513 17.18 17.64 5.48
C LYS A 513 17.69 16.29 4.96
N PRO A 514 17.39 15.93 3.71
CA PRO A 514 17.84 14.66 3.14
C PRO A 514 19.28 14.75 2.62
N THR A 515 20.24 14.88 3.54
CA THR A 515 21.68 14.95 3.21
C THR A 515 22.31 13.57 3.10
N TYR A 516 23.49 13.47 2.49
CA TYR A 516 24.29 12.25 2.47
C TYR A 516 25.53 12.40 3.34
N THR A 517 25.72 11.48 4.30
CA THR A 517 26.89 11.48 5.20
C THR A 517 27.82 10.32 4.86
N THR A 518 29.07 10.60 4.52
CA THR A 518 30.10 9.58 4.24
C THR A 518 30.59 8.90 5.51
N GLU A 519 31.31 7.77 5.36
CA GLU A 519 31.94 7.06 6.48
C GLU A 519 32.91 7.95 7.28
N ASN A 520 33.58 8.90 6.61
CA ASN A 520 34.47 9.89 7.25
C ASN A 520 33.71 11.09 7.84
N ALA A 521 32.40 10.94 8.12
CA ALA A 521 31.51 11.95 8.68
C ALA A 521 31.40 13.26 7.89
N THR A 522 31.71 13.25 6.59
CA THR A 522 31.51 14.41 5.72
C THR A 522 30.09 14.40 5.19
N THR A 523 29.36 15.50 5.38
CA THR A 523 27.96 15.64 4.95
C THR A 523 27.87 16.45 3.66
N TRP A 524 27.09 15.97 2.69
CA TRP A 524 26.86 16.59 1.39
C TRP A 524 25.38 16.83 1.16
N ASP A 525 25.04 18.00 0.63
CA ASP A 525 23.70 18.33 0.14
C ASP A 525 23.55 17.75 -1.26
N ILE A 526 23.04 16.53 -1.36
CA ILE A 526 22.83 15.83 -2.66
C ILE A 526 21.40 15.96 -3.20
N TRP A 527 20.48 16.49 -2.38
CA TRP A 527 19.06 16.51 -2.67
C TRP A 527 18.49 17.89 -2.37
N GLU A 528 18.14 18.59 -3.44
CA GLU A 528 17.63 19.95 -3.38
C GLU A 528 16.14 19.95 -3.04
N ARG A 529 15.71 20.98 -2.30
CA ARG A 529 14.29 21.22 -2.05
C ARG A 529 13.64 21.85 -3.26
N ILE A 530 12.33 21.68 -3.37
CA ILE A 530 11.51 22.38 -4.36
C ILE A 530 11.38 23.84 -3.92
N GLU A 531 12.04 24.73 -4.65
CA GLU A 531 11.94 26.19 -4.47
C GLU A 531 10.87 26.79 -5.39
N ASP A 532 10.78 26.32 -6.64
CA ASP A 532 9.77 26.77 -7.60
C ASP A 532 8.72 25.66 -7.83
N PRO A 533 7.45 25.86 -7.40
CA PRO A 533 6.37 24.90 -7.63
C PRO A 533 6.02 24.71 -9.11
N ASP A 534 6.38 25.63 -10.00
CA ASP A 534 6.09 25.53 -11.43
C ASP A 534 7.27 24.94 -12.23
N ALA A 535 8.44 24.82 -11.61
CA ALA A 535 9.66 24.28 -12.20
C ALA A 535 10.41 23.35 -11.22
N MET A 536 9.78 22.23 -10.87
CA MET A 536 10.32 21.29 -9.89
C MET A 536 11.47 20.43 -10.44
N SER A 537 12.41 20.11 -9.56
CA SER A 537 13.49 19.14 -9.78
C SER A 537 13.40 18.00 -8.76
N PHE A 538 13.60 16.76 -9.21
CA PHE A 538 13.54 15.56 -8.41
C PHE A 538 14.93 14.93 -8.31
N LEU A 539 15.22 14.26 -7.19
CA LEU A 539 16.38 13.37 -7.12
C LEU A 539 16.06 12.11 -7.93
N GLN A 540 16.85 11.79 -8.95
CA GLN A 540 16.76 10.51 -9.64
C GLN A 540 17.62 9.49 -8.91
N LEU A 541 16.97 8.44 -8.38
CA LEU A 541 17.66 7.29 -7.79
C LEU A 541 17.79 6.20 -8.86
N ALA A 542 18.89 6.25 -9.61
CA ALA A 542 19.28 5.28 -10.63
C ALA A 542 20.71 4.79 -10.36
N THR A 543 21.37 4.17 -11.35
CA THR A 543 22.80 3.83 -11.25
C THR A 543 23.65 5.06 -10.92
N ASP A 544 23.31 6.20 -11.54
CA ASP A 544 23.84 7.51 -11.22
C ASP A 544 22.77 8.32 -10.48
N ILE A 545 23.12 8.83 -9.30
CA ILE A 545 22.22 9.67 -8.48
C ILE A 545 22.46 11.13 -8.84
N LYS A 546 21.42 11.83 -9.26
CA LYS A 546 21.49 13.24 -9.67
C LYS A 546 20.14 13.93 -9.59
N MET A 547 20.15 15.25 -9.48
CA MET A 547 18.94 16.05 -9.67
C MET A 547 18.56 16.08 -11.16
N VAL A 548 17.27 15.93 -11.44
CA VAL A 548 16.68 16.03 -12.79
C VAL A 548 15.43 16.90 -12.75
N PRO A 549 15.07 17.61 -13.84
CA PRO A 549 13.75 18.21 -13.94
C PRO A 549 12.65 17.16 -13.77
N GLU A 550 11.49 17.56 -13.24
CA GLU A 550 10.34 16.66 -13.12
C GLU A 550 10.06 15.92 -14.44
N PRO A 551 10.10 14.57 -14.46
CA PRO A 551 10.14 13.82 -15.73
C PRO A 551 8.82 13.78 -16.50
N HIS A 552 7.72 14.33 -15.96
CA HIS A 552 6.37 14.16 -16.51
C HIS A 552 5.69 15.46 -16.97
N GLN A 553 6.39 16.62 -16.99
CA GLN A 553 5.75 17.94 -17.24
C GLN A 553 4.83 18.00 -18.48
N ASN A 554 5.26 17.46 -19.63
CA ASN A 554 4.42 17.47 -20.83
C ASN A 554 3.19 16.55 -20.72
N ARG A 555 3.32 15.45 -19.96
CA ARG A 555 2.25 14.49 -19.73
C ARG A 555 1.24 15.05 -18.73
N ILE A 556 1.72 15.75 -17.69
CA ILE A 556 0.88 16.49 -16.75
C ILE A 556 0.02 17.51 -17.49
N LYS A 557 0.63 18.37 -18.33
CA LYS A 557 -0.10 19.34 -19.16
C LYS A 557 -1.14 18.68 -20.07
N PHE A 558 -0.82 17.51 -20.63
CA PHE A 558 -1.77 16.75 -21.43
C PHE A 558 -2.99 16.34 -20.60
N TRP A 559 -2.79 15.76 -19.41
CA TRP A 559 -3.88 15.35 -18.52
C TRP A 559 -4.72 16.53 -18.03
N GLU A 560 -4.08 17.64 -17.66
CA GLU A 560 -4.79 18.87 -17.29
C GLU A 560 -5.66 19.39 -18.44
N GLY A 561 -5.17 19.30 -19.69
CA GLY A 561 -5.90 19.66 -20.90
C GLY A 561 -7.14 18.81 -21.20
N LEU A 562 -7.31 17.65 -20.54
CA LEU A 562 -8.51 16.82 -20.68
C LEU A 562 -9.72 17.38 -19.92
N ASN A 563 -9.53 18.35 -19.01
CA ASN A 563 -10.59 19.02 -18.23
C ASN A 563 -11.54 18.05 -17.51
N LEU A 564 -10.99 17.00 -16.90
CA LEU A 564 -11.74 16.04 -16.11
C LEU A 564 -12.24 16.69 -14.81
N THR A 565 -13.51 16.44 -14.45
CA THR A 565 -14.12 17.03 -13.25
C THR A 565 -13.87 16.16 -12.02
N SER A 566 -13.55 16.78 -10.87
CA SER A 566 -13.48 16.07 -9.60
C SER A 566 -14.88 15.59 -9.18
N VAL A 567 -15.04 14.28 -8.97
CA VAL A 567 -16.27 13.69 -8.45
C VAL A 567 -16.44 13.93 -6.94
N ILE A 568 -15.38 14.38 -6.27
CA ILE A 568 -15.37 14.68 -4.83
C ILE A 568 -15.88 16.12 -4.64
N PRO A 569 -17.03 16.33 -3.96
CA PRO A 569 -17.58 17.67 -3.77
C PRO A 569 -16.60 18.60 -3.04
N SER A 570 -16.37 19.80 -3.57
CA SER A 570 -15.52 20.85 -2.97
C SER A 570 -16.11 21.54 -1.73
N LYS A 571 -17.30 21.10 -1.33
CA LYS A 571 -18.07 21.45 -0.13
C LYS A 571 -19.39 20.72 -0.24
N ILE A 572 -19.91 20.20 0.87
CA ILE A 572 -21.37 20.18 1.03
C ILE A 572 -21.77 21.65 0.98
N ARG A 573 -22.41 22.09 -0.11
CA ARG A 573 -22.86 23.47 -0.29
C ARG A 573 -23.69 23.85 0.95
N SER A 574 -23.21 24.86 1.67
CA SER A 574 -23.82 25.49 2.86
C SER A 574 -24.28 24.51 3.95
N LEU A 575 -23.49 24.42 5.03
CA LEU A 575 -24.05 24.27 6.38
C LEU A 575 -24.91 25.49 6.69
#